data_AF-A0A1B8J811-F1
#
_entry.id   AF-A0A1B8J811-F1
#
_cell.length_a   1.000
_cell.length_b   1.000
_cell.length_c   1.000
_cell.angle_alpha   90.00
_cell.angle_beta   90.00
_cell.angle_gamma   90.00
#
_symmetry.space_group_name_H-M   'P 1'
#
loop_
_entity.id
_entity.type
_entity.pdbx_description
1 polymer ?
#
loop_
_entity_poly.entity_id
_entity_poly.type
_entity_poly.pdbx_seq_one_letter_code
_entity_poly.pdbx_strand_id
1 'polypeptide(L)'
;MGAKIIYNLKGISRMLTPRAFTQPLLKHKIESIFKLDDKTLESIASRVAHYHKINERFEIAPFVDSGRDNNAGDSAPSAPFVSSRQRLGLANPHFGLLKDNKLSKEHSSVYFYDSYEWTRYFPGDYRWYYEFGDVNYYLTAPTITKTRPIDARADSDKLDSNALDFSARESNHAKSHLDSSLPESSASDSASQNYSPPPHSIKTAQNSIILQLDKNRHFSFIHDPIAFEDKKDILFFRGACPQKHRSDFLQKYFAHPLCDLGHTGGSSEHPAYTKPKISKANHLGYKFLLSLEGNDVASNLKWVLASNSLCVMPTPKYESWFMEEKLLPNVHYAHISDDYENVEAVLEFFIKHPKDAKDIVHNAHEYCARFRNPRIEAACNLLVLRKYFYLSAQGELTSAEKSLLGL
;
A
#
# COMPACT_ATOMS: atom_id res chain seq x y z
N MET A 1 -17.83 9.31 15.47
CA MET A 1 -18.81 9.59 14.40
C MET A 1 -18.43 10.79 13.52
N GLY A 2 -17.65 11.78 14.00
CA GLY A 2 -17.29 12.98 13.23
C GLY A 2 -16.31 12.80 12.05
N ALA A 3 -15.29 11.95 12.14
CA ALA A 3 -14.22 11.88 11.13
C ALA A 3 -14.72 11.49 9.71
N LYS A 4 -15.57 10.46 9.61
CA LYS A 4 -16.14 10.01 8.32
C LYS A 4 -17.08 11.06 7.71
N ILE A 5 -17.85 11.76 8.55
CA ILE A 5 -18.75 12.84 8.10
C ILE A 5 -17.92 14.00 7.53
N ILE A 6 -16.90 14.46 8.27
CA ILE A 6 -15.99 15.52 7.81
C ILE A 6 -15.28 15.11 6.51
N TYR A 7 -14.83 13.87 6.41
CA TYR A 7 -14.21 13.32 5.19
C TYR A 7 -15.17 13.42 3.98
N ASN A 8 -16.41 12.95 4.14
CA ASN A 8 -17.42 13.01 3.08
C ASN A 8 -17.76 14.47 2.70
N LEU A 9 -17.94 15.37 3.68
CA LEU A 9 -18.21 16.78 3.44
C LEU A 9 -17.08 17.46 2.65
N LYS A 10 -15.82 17.17 2.99
CA LYS A 10 -14.66 17.65 2.20
C LYS A 10 -14.67 17.10 0.78
N GLY A 11 -15.00 15.82 0.61
CA GLY A 11 -15.13 15.20 -0.71
C GLY A 11 -16.18 15.90 -1.58
N ILE A 12 -17.38 16.09 -1.04
CA ILE A 12 -18.49 16.79 -1.71
C ILE A 12 -18.12 18.24 -2.02
N SER A 13 -17.57 18.99 -1.06
CA SER A 13 -17.15 20.38 -1.27
C SER A 13 -16.14 20.50 -2.43
N ARG A 14 -15.16 19.60 -2.51
CA ARG A 14 -14.18 19.59 -3.60
C ARG A 14 -14.81 19.24 -4.94
N MET A 15 -15.73 18.26 -4.96
CA MET A 15 -16.49 17.88 -6.14
C MET A 15 -17.27 19.06 -6.72
N LEU A 16 -17.91 19.85 -5.86
CA LEU A 16 -18.66 21.04 -6.26
C LEU A 16 -17.78 22.24 -6.63
N THR A 17 -16.47 22.21 -6.33
CA THR A 17 -15.54 23.29 -6.69
C THR A 17 -15.12 23.14 -8.17
N PRO A 18 -15.42 24.10 -9.05
CA PRO A 18 -15.03 24.01 -10.46
C PRO A 18 -13.50 24.00 -10.65
N ARG A 19 -13.03 23.22 -11.62
CA ARG A 19 -11.59 23.08 -11.94
C ARG A 19 -10.91 24.41 -12.28
N ALA A 20 -11.65 25.36 -12.86
CA ALA A 20 -11.15 26.69 -13.20
C ALA A 20 -10.61 27.46 -11.97
N PHE A 21 -11.09 27.16 -10.76
CA PHE A 21 -10.56 27.75 -9.53
C PHE A 21 -9.35 26.99 -8.97
N THR A 22 -9.21 25.69 -9.26
CA THR A 22 -8.17 24.84 -8.67
C THR A 22 -6.94 24.71 -9.54
N GLN A 23 -7.09 24.62 -10.86
CA GLN A 23 -5.98 24.43 -11.81
C GLN A 23 -4.95 25.57 -11.75
N PRO A 24 -5.32 26.87 -11.66
CA PRO A 24 -4.33 27.94 -11.52
C PRO A 24 -3.47 27.82 -10.25
N LEU A 25 -3.97 27.13 -9.21
CA LEU A 25 -3.25 26.94 -7.95
C LEU A 25 -2.17 25.85 -8.02
N LEU A 26 -2.15 25.02 -9.08
CA LEU A 26 -1.17 23.93 -9.19
C LEU A 26 0.26 24.48 -9.19
N LYS A 27 0.54 25.50 -10.00
CA LYS A 27 1.88 26.11 -10.08
C LYS A 27 2.35 26.57 -8.70
N HIS A 28 1.52 27.35 -8.00
CA HIS A 28 1.85 27.84 -6.66
C HIS A 28 2.07 26.71 -5.65
N LYS A 29 1.27 25.63 -5.73
CA LYS A 29 1.45 24.45 -4.87
C LYS A 29 2.77 23.76 -5.12
N ILE A 30 3.15 23.56 -6.38
CA ILE A 30 4.45 22.97 -6.73
C ILE A 30 5.58 23.88 -6.26
N GLU A 31 5.54 25.18 -6.54
CA GLU A 31 6.54 26.15 -6.07
C GLU A 31 6.69 26.15 -4.54
N SER A 32 5.59 25.94 -3.79
CA SER A 32 5.65 25.86 -2.33
C SER A 32 6.38 24.63 -1.80
N ILE A 33 6.46 23.54 -2.58
CA ILE A 33 7.22 22.33 -2.21
C ILE A 33 8.71 22.65 -2.17
N PHE A 34 9.21 23.38 -3.17
CA PHE A 34 10.63 23.77 -3.29
C PHE A 34 11.08 24.85 -2.28
N LYS A 35 10.19 25.27 -1.37
CA LYS A 35 10.53 26.13 -0.22
C LYS A 35 10.80 25.34 1.06
N LEU A 36 10.64 24.01 1.01
CA LEU A 36 10.96 23.11 2.11
C LEU A 36 12.48 22.92 2.19
N ASP A 37 12.98 22.51 3.35
CA ASP A 37 14.39 22.19 3.55
C ASP A 37 14.82 20.94 2.76
N ASP A 38 16.11 20.84 2.46
CA ASP A 38 16.68 19.79 1.62
C ASP A 38 16.38 18.38 2.13
N LYS A 39 16.42 18.17 3.45
CA LYS A 39 16.10 16.86 4.06
C LYS A 39 14.64 16.49 3.83
N THR A 40 13.73 17.46 3.93
CA THR A 40 12.31 17.23 3.60
C THR A 40 12.12 16.96 2.10
N LEU A 41 12.82 17.68 1.23
CA LEU A 41 12.77 17.46 -0.23
C LEU A 41 13.30 16.08 -0.61
N GLU A 42 14.42 15.64 -0.04
CA GLU A 42 15.01 14.31 -0.25
C GLU A 42 14.04 13.20 0.22
N SER A 43 13.39 13.40 1.36
CA SER A 43 12.35 12.49 1.87
C SER A 43 11.16 12.40 0.90
N ILE A 44 10.70 13.53 0.35
CA ILE A 44 9.64 13.56 -0.67
C ILE A 44 10.10 12.83 -1.93
N ALA A 45 11.30 13.12 -2.44
CA ALA A 45 11.85 12.49 -3.64
C ALA A 45 11.93 10.97 -3.50
N SER A 46 12.49 10.48 -2.39
CA SER A 46 12.60 9.05 -2.06
C SER A 46 11.22 8.37 -2.05
N ARG A 47 10.21 9.02 -1.45
CA ARG A 47 8.83 8.50 -1.41
C ARG A 47 8.18 8.48 -2.80
N VAL A 48 8.33 9.54 -3.59
CA VAL A 48 7.77 9.60 -4.95
C VAL A 48 8.41 8.54 -5.85
N ALA A 49 9.72 8.34 -5.76
CA ALA A 49 10.42 7.27 -6.48
C ALA A 49 9.91 5.88 -6.06
N HIS A 50 9.61 5.68 -4.78
CA HIS A 50 9.02 4.45 -4.27
C HIS A 50 7.60 4.21 -4.82
N TYR A 51 6.75 5.24 -4.83
CA TYR A 51 5.37 5.13 -5.32
C TYR A 51 5.28 5.03 -6.85
N HIS A 52 6.20 5.66 -7.57
CA HIS A 52 6.24 5.74 -9.03
C HIS A 52 7.62 5.31 -9.55
N LYS A 53 7.74 4.01 -9.84
CA LYS A 53 8.99 3.32 -10.23
C LYS A 53 9.37 3.47 -11.72
N ILE A 54 8.50 4.03 -12.56
CA ILE A 54 8.75 4.27 -13.98
C ILE A 54 9.51 5.59 -14.17
N ASN A 55 10.55 5.58 -15.00
CA ASN A 55 11.34 6.77 -15.38
C ASN A 55 11.35 7.02 -16.91
N GLU A 56 10.74 6.12 -17.68
CA GLU A 56 10.69 6.19 -19.13
C GLU A 56 9.34 6.73 -19.60
N ARG A 57 9.32 7.29 -20.82
CA ARG A 57 8.07 7.74 -21.46
C ARG A 57 7.17 6.54 -21.74
N PHE A 58 5.87 6.72 -21.61
CA PHE A 58 4.89 5.70 -21.95
C PHE A 58 3.69 6.31 -22.65
N GLU A 59 3.05 5.52 -23.50
CA GLU A 59 1.84 5.93 -24.19
C GLU A 59 0.60 5.56 -23.38
N ILE A 60 -0.43 6.40 -23.50
CA ILE A 60 -1.74 6.14 -22.94
C ILE A 60 -2.76 6.10 -24.08
N ALA A 61 -3.29 4.91 -24.33
CA ALA A 61 -4.34 4.64 -25.31
C ALA A 61 -5.46 3.79 -24.69
N PRO A 62 -6.71 3.91 -25.18
CA PRO A 62 -7.76 2.96 -24.80
C PRO A 62 -7.32 1.53 -25.11
N PHE A 63 -7.60 0.58 -24.23
CA PHE A 63 -7.45 -0.84 -24.58
C PHE A 63 -8.50 -1.15 -25.65
N VAL A 64 -8.03 -1.55 -26.84
CA VAL A 64 -8.92 -2.01 -27.91
C VAL A 64 -9.41 -3.40 -27.51
N ASP A 65 -10.72 -3.53 -27.34
CA ASP A 65 -11.39 -4.81 -27.15
C ASP A 65 -11.34 -5.57 -28.48
N SER A 66 -10.23 -6.23 -28.77
CA SER A 66 -10.04 -7.05 -29.96
C SER A 66 -10.85 -8.35 -29.81
N GLY A 67 -12.17 -8.23 -29.83
CA GLY A 67 -13.08 -9.36 -29.58
C GLY A 67 -14.57 -9.08 -29.65
N ARG A 68 -15.02 -7.83 -29.87
CA ARG A 68 -16.40 -7.56 -30.31
C ARG A 68 -16.42 -7.13 -31.77
N ASP A 69 -16.21 -8.10 -32.65
CA ASP A 69 -16.77 -8.00 -33.99
C ASP A 69 -18.29 -8.07 -33.85
N ASN A 70 -18.97 -6.94 -34.02
CA ASN A 70 -20.44 -6.90 -34.09
C ASN A 70 -20.98 -7.54 -35.40
N ASN A 71 -20.20 -8.36 -36.10
CA ASN A 71 -20.50 -8.96 -37.40
C ASN A 71 -19.74 -10.29 -37.62
N ALA A 72 -20.03 -11.35 -36.85
CA ALA A 72 -19.71 -12.72 -37.27
C ALA A 72 -20.61 -13.72 -36.54
N GLY A 73 -21.30 -14.55 -37.32
CA GLY A 73 -22.15 -15.64 -36.85
C GLY A 73 -21.38 -16.72 -36.09
N ASP A 74 -22.16 -17.57 -35.42
CA ASP A 74 -21.77 -18.68 -34.57
C ASP A 74 -20.59 -19.50 -35.10
N SER A 75 -19.81 -20.04 -34.15
CA SER A 75 -18.81 -21.13 -34.26
C SER A 75 -17.34 -20.78 -34.50
N ALA A 76 -16.68 -20.22 -33.47
CA ALA A 76 -15.30 -20.56 -33.13
C ALA A 76 -15.04 -20.41 -31.62
N PRO A 77 -14.27 -21.31 -30.96
CA PRO A 77 -13.97 -21.17 -29.54
C PRO A 77 -12.96 -20.03 -29.34
N SER A 78 -13.43 -18.93 -28.76
CA SER A 78 -12.62 -17.78 -28.34
C SER A 78 -11.53 -18.21 -27.35
N ALA A 79 -10.29 -17.81 -27.59
CA ALA A 79 -9.23 -17.88 -26.58
C ALA A 79 -9.69 -17.17 -25.28
N PRO A 80 -9.41 -17.72 -24.09
CA PRO A 80 -10.00 -17.20 -22.86
C PRO A 80 -9.44 -15.81 -22.55
N PHE A 81 -10.36 -14.84 -22.54
CA PHE A 81 -10.23 -13.52 -21.92
C PHE A 81 -9.54 -13.67 -20.54
N VAL A 82 -8.45 -12.94 -20.28
CA VAL A 82 -7.92 -12.79 -18.91
C VAL A 82 -8.86 -11.82 -18.18
N SER A 83 -10.04 -12.35 -17.89
CA SER A 83 -11.27 -11.68 -17.48
C SER A 83 -11.42 -11.53 -15.99
N SER A 84 -10.77 -12.40 -15.24
CA SER A 84 -10.85 -12.40 -13.79
C SER A 84 -9.56 -11.79 -13.27
N ARG A 85 -9.70 -10.75 -12.44
CA ARG A 85 -8.62 -10.20 -11.63
C ARG A 85 -8.15 -11.28 -10.65
N GLN A 86 -7.39 -12.22 -11.17
CA GLN A 86 -6.86 -13.34 -10.42
C GLN A 86 -5.72 -12.82 -9.56
N ARG A 87 -5.70 -13.18 -8.28
CA ARG A 87 -4.59 -12.87 -7.37
C ARG A 87 -3.26 -13.26 -8.02
N LEU A 88 -2.31 -12.34 -8.02
CA LEU A 88 -0.99 -12.44 -8.67
C LEU A 88 -1.04 -12.76 -10.19
N GLY A 89 -2.21 -12.65 -10.81
CA GLY A 89 -2.40 -12.68 -12.24
C GLY A 89 -2.07 -11.34 -12.89
N LEU A 90 -2.30 -11.24 -14.19
CA LEU A 90 -2.15 -10.01 -14.94
C LEU A 90 -3.55 -9.48 -15.30
N ALA A 91 -3.78 -8.17 -15.18
CA ALA A 91 -5.04 -7.55 -15.51
C ALA A 91 -4.85 -6.22 -16.27
N ASN A 92 -5.76 -5.96 -17.22
CA ASN A 92 -5.85 -4.64 -17.83
C ASN A 92 -6.50 -3.64 -16.87
N PRO A 93 -5.92 -2.45 -16.69
CA PRO A 93 -6.52 -1.41 -15.88
C PRO A 93 -7.71 -0.74 -16.58
N HIS A 94 -8.47 0.04 -15.82
CA HIS A 94 -9.46 0.95 -16.42
C HIS A 94 -8.75 2.12 -17.11
N PHE A 95 -9.37 2.64 -18.18
CA PHE A 95 -8.92 3.82 -18.91
C PHE A 95 -9.99 4.92 -18.81
N GLY A 96 -9.57 6.18 -18.78
CA GLY A 96 -10.50 7.30 -18.92
C GLY A 96 -9.83 8.66 -19.04
N LEU A 97 -10.65 9.71 -19.11
CA LEU A 97 -10.21 11.09 -18.97
C LEU A 97 -10.41 11.54 -17.53
N LEU A 98 -9.60 12.48 -17.05
CA LEU A 98 -9.75 13.00 -15.68
C LEU A 98 -11.12 13.63 -15.44
N LYS A 99 -11.73 14.27 -16.45
CA LYS A 99 -13.07 14.86 -16.35
C LYS A 99 -14.18 13.82 -16.17
N ASP A 100 -13.90 12.56 -16.51
CA ASP A 100 -14.82 11.44 -16.39
C ASP A 100 -14.66 10.69 -15.06
N ASN A 101 -13.63 11.02 -14.27
CA ASN A 101 -13.54 10.59 -12.87
C ASN A 101 -14.67 11.24 -12.07
N LYS A 102 -15.75 10.49 -11.85
CA LYS A 102 -16.99 10.93 -11.18
C LYS A 102 -17.46 9.86 -10.20
N LEU A 103 -18.38 10.22 -9.32
CA LEU A 103 -19.07 9.23 -8.49
C LEU A 103 -19.79 8.22 -9.38
N SER A 104 -19.50 6.94 -9.15
CA SER A 104 -20.05 5.79 -9.88
C SER A 104 -20.59 4.77 -8.88
N LYS A 105 -21.48 3.88 -9.34
CA LYS A 105 -21.89 2.70 -8.56
C LYS A 105 -20.88 1.56 -8.66
N GLU A 106 -19.96 1.61 -9.62
CA GLU A 106 -18.95 0.57 -9.88
C GLU A 106 -17.86 0.54 -8.80
N HIS A 107 -17.54 1.69 -8.21
CA HIS A 107 -16.51 1.81 -7.19
C HIS A 107 -17.02 2.60 -5.98
N SER A 108 -16.49 2.26 -4.80
CA SER A 108 -16.77 3.01 -3.58
C SER A 108 -16.38 4.49 -3.72
N SER A 109 -17.22 5.39 -3.21
CA SER A 109 -17.00 6.85 -3.29
C SER A 109 -15.67 7.31 -2.68
N VAL A 110 -15.05 6.50 -1.80
CA VAL A 110 -13.74 6.81 -1.19
C VAL A 110 -12.63 6.95 -2.24
N TYR A 111 -12.62 6.09 -3.25
CA TYR A 111 -11.61 6.13 -4.32
C TYR A 111 -11.78 7.39 -5.18
N PHE A 112 -13.02 7.76 -5.48
CA PHE A 112 -13.32 9.02 -6.13
C PHE A 112 -12.86 10.21 -5.28
N TYR A 113 -13.25 10.31 -4.01
CA TYR A 113 -12.88 11.46 -3.17
C TYR A 113 -11.37 11.63 -3.01
N ASP A 114 -10.64 10.53 -2.83
CA ASP A 114 -9.19 10.57 -2.65
C ASP A 114 -8.44 10.88 -3.94
N SER A 115 -8.84 10.27 -5.07
CA SER A 115 -8.23 10.58 -6.37
C SER A 115 -8.61 11.97 -6.89
N TYR A 116 -9.86 12.40 -6.71
CA TYR A 116 -10.36 13.69 -7.17
C TYR A 116 -9.76 14.87 -6.39
N GLU A 117 -9.38 14.66 -5.13
CA GLU A 117 -8.66 15.68 -4.34
C GLU A 117 -7.42 16.21 -5.08
N TRP A 118 -6.70 15.32 -5.78
CA TRP A 118 -5.45 15.64 -6.47
C TRP A 118 -5.61 15.79 -7.99
N THR A 119 -6.42 14.97 -8.64
CA THR A 119 -6.61 15.03 -10.10
C THR A 119 -7.31 16.30 -10.58
N ARG A 120 -8.08 16.99 -9.73
CA ARG A 120 -8.74 18.26 -10.05
C ARG A 120 -7.79 19.45 -10.31
N TYR A 121 -6.49 19.30 -10.02
CA TYR A 121 -5.48 20.32 -10.33
C TYR A 121 -4.98 20.24 -11.78
N PHE A 122 -5.33 19.20 -12.53
CA PHE A 122 -4.87 18.94 -13.89
C PHE A 122 -5.98 19.17 -14.93
N PRO A 123 -5.64 19.41 -16.21
CA PRO A 123 -6.59 19.47 -17.31
C PRO A 123 -7.54 18.27 -17.35
N GLY A 124 -8.80 18.51 -17.72
CA GLY A 124 -9.85 17.48 -17.68
C GLY A 124 -9.74 16.43 -18.79
N ASP A 125 -9.06 16.78 -19.87
CA ASP A 125 -8.77 15.97 -21.05
C ASP A 125 -7.50 15.12 -20.92
N TYR A 126 -6.74 15.25 -19.83
CA TYR A 126 -5.68 14.30 -19.54
C TYR A 126 -6.25 12.90 -19.37
N ARG A 127 -5.60 11.94 -20.01
CA ARG A 127 -5.86 10.50 -19.95
C ARG A 127 -5.07 9.87 -18.82
N TRP A 128 -5.64 8.83 -18.24
CA TRP A 128 -4.99 8.03 -17.20
C TRP A 128 -5.51 6.60 -17.21
N TYR A 129 -4.67 5.69 -16.74
CA TYR A 129 -5.09 4.37 -16.29
C TYR A 129 -5.30 4.39 -14.77
N TYR A 130 -6.38 3.77 -14.31
CA TYR A 130 -6.66 3.63 -12.89
C TYR A 130 -7.19 2.23 -12.55
N GLU A 131 -6.98 1.82 -11.31
CA GLU A 131 -7.58 0.62 -10.75
C GLU A 131 -7.99 0.90 -9.30
N PHE A 132 -9.30 0.86 -9.05
CA PHE A 132 -9.89 1.21 -7.76
C PHE A 132 -10.36 -0.05 -7.05
N GLY A 133 -9.65 -0.40 -5.99
CA GLY A 133 -9.96 -1.60 -5.21
C GLY A 133 -8.74 -2.08 -4.44
N ASP A 134 -8.82 -3.33 -4.01
CA ASP A 134 -7.71 -4.06 -3.40
C ASP A 134 -6.95 -4.74 -4.55
N VAL A 135 -5.91 -4.07 -5.07
CA VAL A 135 -5.08 -4.61 -6.14
C VAL A 135 -4.05 -5.55 -5.55
N ASN A 136 -4.24 -6.84 -5.83
CA ASN A 136 -3.38 -7.95 -5.43
C ASN A 136 -2.89 -8.77 -6.64
N TYR A 137 -2.85 -8.11 -7.79
CA TYR A 137 -2.47 -8.63 -9.10
C TYR A 137 -1.61 -7.58 -9.83
N TYR A 138 -1.06 -7.97 -10.96
CA TYR A 138 -0.17 -7.15 -11.78
C TYR A 138 -0.95 -6.42 -12.88
N LEU A 139 -0.58 -5.17 -13.16
CA LEU A 139 -1.25 -4.33 -14.14
C LEU A 139 -0.43 -4.28 -15.44
N THR A 140 -1.11 -4.37 -16.58
CA THR A 140 -0.46 -4.39 -17.90
C THR A 140 0.12 -3.04 -18.35
N ALA A 141 -0.32 -1.94 -17.73
CA ALA A 141 0.09 -0.59 -18.10
C ALA A 141 0.30 0.31 -16.87
N PRO A 142 1.01 1.45 -17.00
CA PRO A 142 1.25 2.40 -15.92
C PRO A 142 -0.05 2.97 -15.33
N THR A 143 -0.45 2.45 -14.17
CA THR A 143 -1.78 2.61 -13.59
C THR A 143 -1.74 3.20 -12.20
N ILE A 144 -2.60 4.19 -11.95
CA ILE A 144 -2.84 4.74 -10.62
C ILE A 144 -3.67 3.75 -9.80
N THR A 145 -3.13 3.25 -8.68
CA THR A 145 -3.78 2.28 -7.80
C THR A 145 -3.52 2.58 -6.32
N LYS A 146 -4.32 1.96 -5.44
CA LYS A 146 -4.18 2.00 -3.98
C LYS A 146 -3.02 1.12 -3.50
N THR A 147 -2.89 -0.07 -4.09
CA THR A 147 -1.98 -1.12 -3.63
C THR A 147 -1.35 -1.87 -4.80
N ARG A 148 -0.29 -2.63 -4.50
CA ARG A 148 0.34 -3.57 -5.44
C ARG A 148 1.02 -4.74 -4.70
N PRO A 149 1.24 -5.88 -5.36
CA PRO A 149 2.12 -6.93 -4.85
C PRO A 149 3.56 -6.41 -4.62
N ILE A 150 4.25 -6.95 -3.61
CA ILE A 150 5.69 -6.76 -3.45
C ILE A 150 6.40 -7.91 -4.17
N ASP A 151 7.05 -7.63 -5.30
CA ASP A 151 7.61 -8.65 -6.21
C ASP A 151 8.46 -9.71 -5.49
N ALA A 152 9.27 -9.31 -4.51
CA ALA A 152 10.15 -10.23 -3.78
C ALA A 152 9.42 -11.16 -2.78
N ARG A 153 8.16 -10.89 -2.44
CA ARG A 153 7.44 -11.51 -1.31
C ARG A 153 6.05 -12.05 -1.66
N ALA A 154 5.47 -11.56 -2.75
CA ALA A 154 4.06 -11.82 -3.05
C ALA A 154 3.79 -13.27 -3.47
N ASP A 155 4.74 -13.88 -4.19
CA ASP A 155 4.66 -15.25 -4.71
C ASP A 155 5.55 -16.24 -3.93
N SER A 156 6.15 -15.80 -2.81
CA SER A 156 7.01 -16.68 -2.03
C SER A 156 6.17 -17.62 -1.15
N ASP A 157 6.11 -18.88 -1.55
CA ASP A 157 5.87 -20.05 -0.67
C ASP A 157 7.10 -20.38 0.21
N LYS A 158 8.17 -19.58 0.09
CA LYS A 158 9.39 -19.78 0.89
C LYS A 158 9.07 -19.45 2.35
N LEU A 159 9.11 -20.49 3.19
CA LEU A 159 9.16 -20.38 4.64
C LEU A 159 10.17 -19.30 5.01
N ASP A 160 9.71 -18.22 5.65
CA ASP A 160 10.58 -17.16 6.14
C ASP A 160 11.33 -17.69 7.37
N SER A 161 12.44 -18.41 7.13
CA SER A 161 13.20 -19.17 8.14
C SER A 161 13.93 -18.30 9.16
N ASN A 162 13.95 -16.98 8.98
CA ASN A 162 14.61 -16.03 9.88
C ASN A 162 13.73 -15.59 11.06
N ALA A 163 12.60 -16.26 11.30
CA ALA A 163 11.59 -15.84 12.26
C ALA A 163 12.00 -15.89 13.74
N LEU A 164 13.13 -16.53 14.07
CA LEU A 164 13.69 -16.60 15.42
C LEU A 164 15.05 -15.89 15.55
N ASP A 165 15.50 -15.20 14.50
CA ASP A 165 16.71 -14.39 14.58
C ASP A 165 16.39 -13.04 15.24
N PHE A 166 16.43 -13.04 16.57
CA PHE A 166 16.37 -11.83 17.40
C PHE A 166 17.74 -11.12 17.50
N SER A 167 18.77 -11.63 16.82
CA SER A 167 20.18 -11.18 16.93
C SER A 167 20.54 -9.99 16.03
N ALA A 168 19.60 -9.44 15.25
CA ALA A 168 19.78 -8.23 14.43
C ALA A 168 20.13 -6.94 15.24
N ARG A 169 20.44 -7.08 16.54
CA ARG A 169 20.70 -6.01 17.50
C ARG A 169 22.19 -5.67 17.67
N GLU A 170 23.13 -6.54 17.29
CA GLU A 170 24.57 -6.24 17.54
C GLU A 170 25.26 -5.42 16.44
N SER A 171 24.69 -5.27 15.24
CA SER A 171 25.38 -4.60 14.13
C SER A 171 24.91 -3.17 13.81
N ASN A 172 23.81 -2.68 14.40
CA ASN A 172 23.23 -1.38 14.02
C ASN A 172 23.45 -0.23 15.03
N HIS A 173 24.14 -0.48 16.16
CA HIS A 173 24.52 0.62 17.07
C HIS A 173 25.77 1.38 16.63
N ALA A 174 26.41 0.98 15.51
CA ALA A 174 27.53 1.68 14.91
C ALA A 174 27.43 1.68 13.37
N LYS A 175 26.64 2.60 12.81
CA LYS A 175 26.89 3.31 11.53
C LYS A 175 25.69 4.17 11.14
N SER A 176 25.64 5.37 11.70
CA SER A 176 24.99 6.52 11.06
C SER A 176 25.96 7.10 10.02
N HIS A 177 26.24 6.37 8.94
CA HIS A 177 26.85 6.95 7.76
C HIS A 177 26.31 6.23 6.53
N LEU A 178 25.60 7.01 5.72
CA LEU A 178 25.27 6.72 4.34
C LEU A 178 26.56 6.29 3.64
N ASP A 179 26.59 5.06 3.11
CA ASP A 179 27.52 4.74 2.05
C ASP A 179 26.78 3.95 0.97
N SER A 180 26.92 4.50 -0.22
CA SER A 180 26.33 4.09 -1.48
C SER A 180 27.24 3.06 -2.13
N SER A 181 26.78 1.81 -2.25
CA SER A 181 27.27 0.90 -3.29
C SER A 181 26.40 -0.35 -3.36
N LEU A 182 25.66 -0.47 -4.45
CA LEU A 182 25.30 -1.78 -5.01
C LEU A 182 26.37 -2.13 -6.05
N PRO A 183 26.77 -3.40 -6.17
CA PRO A 183 27.85 -3.78 -7.07
C PRO A 183 27.42 -3.70 -8.53
N GLU A 184 28.28 -3.09 -9.34
CA GLU A 184 28.23 -3.09 -10.80
C GLU A 184 28.52 -4.51 -11.33
N SER A 185 27.65 -5.01 -12.21
CA SER A 185 27.99 -6.13 -13.09
C SER A 185 28.16 -5.59 -14.51
N SER A 186 29.41 -5.50 -14.95
CA SER A 186 29.81 -5.20 -16.32
C SER A 186 29.57 -6.40 -17.23
N ALA A 187 28.87 -6.18 -18.34
CA ALA A 187 29.10 -6.93 -19.58
C ALA A 187 28.70 -6.05 -20.78
N SER A 188 29.70 -5.63 -21.53
CA SER A 188 29.58 -5.04 -22.87
C SER A 188 29.65 -6.16 -23.91
N ASP A 189 28.75 -6.18 -24.89
CA ASP A 189 29.14 -6.15 -26.30
C ASP A 189 27.95 -5.93 -27.25
N SER A 190 28.28 -5.37 -28.41
CA SER A 190 27.45 -4.69 -29.40
C SER A 190 26.84 -5.61 -30.47
N ALA A 191 25.67 -5.22 -31.01
CA ALA A 191 25.40 -5.00 -32.45
C ALA A 191 23.91 -5.23 -32.86
N SER A 192 23.33 -4.17 -33.45
CA SER A 192 22.32 -4.10 -34.53
C SER A 192 21.08 -5.02 -34.58
N GLN A 193 19.93 -4.34 -34.63
CA GLN A 193 18.71 -4.63 -35.41
C GLN A 193 17.99 -5.97 -35.21
N ASN A 194 16.90 -5.94 -34.41
CA ASN A 194 15.52 -6.12 -34.88
C ASN A 194 14.57 -5.98 -33.70
N TYR A 195 13.67 -5.00 -33.77
CA TYR A 195 12.64 -4.76 -32.76
C TYR A 195 11.47 -5.72 -32.99
N SER A 196 11.32 -6.70 -32.10
CA SER A 196 10.04 -7.27 -31.64
C SER A 196 10.33 -8.22 -30.47
N PRO A 197 9.64 -8.05 -29.33
CA PRO A 197 8.46 -8.91 -29.11
C PRO A 197 7.29 -8.20 -28.43
N PRO A 198 6.06 -8.70 -28.61
CA PRO A 198 5.28 -9.15 -27.46
C PRO A 198 4.79 -10.60 -27.69
N PRO A 199 4.35 -11.39 -26.68
CA PRO A 199 4.19 -11.14 -25.25
C PRO A 199 4.80 -12.25 -24.34
N HIS A 200 5.66 -11.87 -23.41
CA HIS A 200 5.65 -12.49 -22.08
C HIS A 200 5.48 -11.33 -21.12
N SER A 201 4.24 -11.09 -20.72
CA SER A 201 3.91 -10.06 -19.73
C SER A 201 4.69 -10.33 -18.44
N ILE A 202 5.77 -9.59 -18.22
CA ILE A 202 6.52 -9.69 -16.97
C ILE A 202 5.57 -9.26 -15.87
N LYS A 203 5.30 -10.17 -14.93
CA LYS A 203 4.58 -9.86 -13.70
C LYS A 203 5.48 -8.97 -12.84
N THR A 204 5.38 -7.67 -13.04
CA THR A 204 6.09 -6.68 -12.21
C THR A 204 5.14 -5.66 -11.64
N ALA A 205 5.35 -5.31 -10.39
CA ALA A 205 4.60 -4.26 -9.72
C ALA A 205 4.98 -2.84 -10.19
N GLN A 206 5.96 -2.69 -11.10
CA GLN A 206 6.42 -1.38 -11.60
C GLN A 206 5.30 -0.56 -12.28
N ASN A 207 4.39 -1.24 -12.99
CA ASN A 207 3.21 -0.62 -13.61
C ASN A 207 2.18 -0.13 -12.60
N SER A 208 2.26 -0.55 -11.34
CA SER A 208 1.37 -0.09 -10.29
C SER A 208 1.96 1.14 -9.61
N ILE A 209 1.42 2.30 -9.97
CA ILE A 209 1.79 3.61 -9.43
C ILE A 209 0.87 3.92 -8.26
N ILE A 210 1.45 4.04 -7.07
CA ILE A 210 0.68 4.17 -5.83
C ILE A 210 0.23 5.61 -5.61
N LEU A 211 -1.07 5.82 -5.40
CA LEU A 211 -1.65 7.07 -4.92
C LEU A 211 -2.32 6.83 -3.56
N GLN A 212 -2.42 7.86 -2.71
CA GLN A 212 -3.02 7.71 -1.38
C GLN A 212 -4.55 7.58 -1.47
N LEU A 213 -5.03 6.37 -1.72
CA LEU A 213 -6.44 6.02 -1.88
C LEU A 213 -6.99 5.24 -0.67
N ASP A 214 -8.31 5.26 -0.52
CA ASP A 214 -9.06 4.72 0.63
C ASP A 214 -8.48 5.17 1.99
N LYS A 215 -8.07 6.43 2.05
CA LYS A 215 -7.20 6.91 3.13
C LYS A 215 -7.93 7.04 4.46
N ASN A 216 -9.23 7.30 4.43
CA ASN A 216 -10.05 7.40 5.65
C ASN A 216 -10.12 6.05 6.40
N ARG A 217 -10.01 4.93 5.68
CA ARG A 217 -9.99 3.58 6.29
C ARG A 217 -8.59 3.24 6.82
N HIS A 218 -7.56 3.52 6.02
CA HIS A 218 -6.20 3.03 6.30
C HIS A 218 -5.35 4.02 7.13
N PHE A 219 -5.40 5.32 6.87
CA PHE A 219 -4.51 6.32 7.48
C PHE A 219 -5.11 6.98 8.73
N SER A 220 -5.52 6.13 9.68
CA SER A 220 -6.04 6.53 10.99
C SER A 220 -5.02 6.13 12.06
N PHE A 221 -4.20 7.08 12.52
CA PHE A 221 -3.27 6.84 13.63
C PHE A 221 -3.98 7.07 14.97
N ILE A 222 -4.00 6.06 15.83
CA ILE A 222 -4.65 6.13 17.14
C ILE A 222 -3.68 6.71 18.17
N HIS A 223 -4.20 7.43 19.16
CA HIS A 223 -3.46 7.74 20.38
C HIS A 223 -3.78 6.65 21.41
N ASP A 224 -2.74 6.01 21.93
CA ASP A 224 -2.86 4.96 22.93
C ASP A 224 -2.40 5.50 24.29
N PRO A 225 -3.32 5.70 25.26
CA PRO A 225 -2.98 6.23 26.57
C PRO A 225 -2.47 5.14 27.54
N ILE A 226 -2.52 3.86 27.16
CA ILE A 226 -2.19 2.74 28.04
C ILE A 226 -0.72 2.38 27.83
N ALA A 227 0.08 2.35 28.90
CA ALA A 227 1.49 1.92 28.83
C ALA A 227 1.59 0.43 28.49
N PHE A 228 2.70 0.01 27.87
CA PHE A 228 2.88 -1.39 27.44
C PHE A 228 2.78 -2.36 28.62
N GLU A 229 3.31 -1.96 29.78
CA GLU A 229 3.36 -2.73 31.01
C GLU A 229 1.97 -3.01 31.60
N ASP A 230 1.02 -2.09 31.40
CA ASP A 230 -0.34 -2.18 31.96
C ASP A 230 -1.28 -3.02 31.08
N LYS A 231 -0.80 -3.50 29.94
CA LYS A 231 -1.58 -4.29 28.99
C LYS A 231 -1.49 -5.79 29.32
N LYS A 232 -2.50 -6.55 28.89
CA LYS A 232 -2.57 -8.00 29.07
C LYS A 232 -1.57 -8.72 28.15
N ASP A 233 -0.89 -9.74 28.67
CA ASP A 233 0.00 -10.67 27.93
C ASP A 233 -0.78 -11.63 27.01
N ILE A 234 -1.61 -11.08 26.13
CA ILE A 234 -2.50 -11.82 25.24
C ILE A 234 -2.40 -11.24 23.83
N LEU A 235 -2.31 -12.13 22.83
CA LEU A 235 -2.49 -11.82 21.42
C LEU A 235 -3.96 -11.64 21.09
N PHE A 236 -4.33 -10.41 20.74
CA PHE A 236 -5.72 -10.04 20.49
C PHE A 236 -6.00 -9.79 19.01
N PHE A 237 -7.15 -10.28 18.55
CA PHE A 237 -7.64 -10.05 17.18
C PHE A 237 -9.16 -10.07 17.10
N ARG A 238 -9.74 -9.10 16.39
CA ARG A 238 -11.13 -9.12 15.92
C ARG A 238 -11.17 -8.65 14.45
N GLY A 239 -11.47 -9.55 13.53
CA GLY A 239 -11.48 -9.23 12.09
C GLY A 239 -12.21 -10.27 11.26
N ALA A 240 -12.55 -9.95 10.02
CA ALA A 240 -13.11 -10.92 9.09
C ALA A 240 -12.00 -11.88 8.63
N CYS A 241 -12.29 -13.17 8.52
CA CYS A 241 -11.32 -14.20 8.14
C CYS A 241 -11.78 -15.08 6.96
N PRO A 242 -12.35 -14.53 5.87
CA PRO A 242 -12.76 -15.36 4.74
C PRO A 242 -11.58 -15.98 3.97
N GLN A 243 -10.36 -15.41 4.11
CA GLN A 243 -9.17 -15.93 3.45
C GLN A 243 -8.63 -17.15 4.18
N LYS A 244 -8.26 -18.20 3.43
CA LYS A 244 -7.74 -19.48 3.96
C LYS A 244 -6.67 -19.28 5.04
N HIS A 245 -5.65 -18.46 4.80
CA HIS A 245 -4.58 -18.27 5.78
C HIS A 245 -5.07 -17.65 7.11
N ARG A 246 -6.07 -16.75 7.07
CA ARG A 246 -6.69 -16.24 8.31
C ARG A 246 -7.53 -17.31 9.01
N SER A 247 -8.18 -18.18 8.24
CA SER A 247 -8.91 -19.34 8.77
C SER A 247 -7.96 -20.33 9.44
N ASP A 248 -6.82 -20.63 8.80
CA ASP A 248 -5.77 -21.52 9.32
C ASP A 248 -5.22 -20.97 10.65
N PHE A 249 -4.95 -19.65 10.74
CA PHE A 249 -4.53 -19.01 11.99
C PHE A 249 -5.55 -19.19 13.11
N LEU A 250 -6.84 -18.95 12.82
CA LEU A 250 -7.91 -19.14 13.80
C LEU A 250 -8.00 -20.60 14.24
N GLN A 251 -7.98 -21.56 13.31
CA GLN A 251 -8.06 -22.98 13.64
C GLN A 251 -6.94 -23.40 14.61
N LYS A 252 -5.73 -22.87 14.40
CA LYS A 252 -4.56 -23.22 15.20
C LYS A 252 -4.55 -22.56 16.58
N TYR A 253 -4.91 -21.29 16.67
CA TYR A 253 -4.68 -20.49 17.88
C TYR A 253 -5.95 -20.04 18.63
N PHE A 254 -7.16 -20.34 18.14
CA PHE A 254 -8.39 -19.83 18.77
C PHE A 254 -8.57 -20.26 20.23
N ALA A 255 -8.16 -21.48 20.57
CA ALA A 255 -8.23 -22.02 21.94
C ALA A 255 -6.91 -21.86 22.72
N HIS A 256 -5.90 -21.19 22.15
CA HIS A 256 -4.58 -21.07 22.77
C HIS A 256 -4.63 -20.10 23.98
N PRO A 257 -4.01 -20.43 25.13
CA PRO A 257 -4.13 -19.62 26.35
C PRO A 257 -3.58 -18.20 26.23
N LEU A 258 -2.57 -17.99 25.37
CA LEU A 258 -2.01 -16.66 25.08
C LEU A 258 -2.79 -15.88 24.00
N CYS A 259 -3.95 -16.36 23.55
CA CYS A 259 -4.68 -15.77 22.42
C CYS A 259 -6.14 -15.45 22.77
N ASP A 260 -6.62 -14.28 22.36
CA ASP A 260 -8.04 -13.93 22.33
C ASP A 260 -8.41 -13.44 20.93
N LEU A 261 -8.78 -14.40 20.09
CA LEU A 261 -9.07 -14.21 18.67
C LEU A 261 -10.56 -14.31 18.38
N GLY A 262 -11.02 -13.67 17.30
CA GLY A 262 -12.41 -13.77 16.87
C GLY A 262 -12.67 -13.31 15.44
N HIS A 263 -13.45 -14.12 14.72
CA HIS A 263 -14.03 -13.78 13.44
C HIS A 263 -15.18 -12.79 13.61
N THR A 264 -15.24 -11.75 12.76
CA THR A 264 -16.30 -10.72 12.77
C THR A 264 -16.95 -10.46 11.40
N GLY A 265 -16.70 -11.36 10.43
CA GLY A 265 -17.30 -11.36 9.10
C GLY A 265 -18.67 -12.03 9.09
N GLY A 266 -19.05 -12.67 7.98
CA GLY A 266 -20.30 -13.41 7.89
C GLY A 266 -20.28 -14.60 8.84
N SER A 267 -21.26 -14.71 9.75
CA SER A 267 -21.28 -15.75 10.79
C SER A 267 -21.29 -17.18 10.24
N SER A 268 -21.73 -17.37 8.98
CA SER A 268 -21.69 -18.65 8.28
C SER A 268 -20.29 -19.09 7.83
N GLU A 269 -19.32 -18.18 7.72
CA GLU A 269 -17.95 -18.49 7.29
C GLU A 269 -17.20 -19.28 8.37
N HIS A 270 -17.29 -18.83 9.63
CA HIS A 270 -16.62 -19.43 10.78
C HIS A 270 -17.49 -19.41 12.05
N PRO A 271 -18.56 -20.24 12.13
CA PRO A 271 -19.49 -20.22 13.26
C PRO A 271 -18.80 -20.43 14.62
N ALA A 272 -17.87 -21.39 14.69
CA ALA A 272 -17.15 -21.73 15.92
C ALA A 272 -16.18 -20.64 16.40
N TYR A 273 -15.75 -19.74 15.52
CA TYR A 273 -14.76 -18.70 15.81
C TYR A 273 -15.36 -17.30 15.87
N THR A 274 -16.67 -17.16 15.70
CA THR A 274 -17.35 -15.87 15.65
C THR A 274 -17.39 -15.20 17.02
N LYS A 275 -16.93 -13.95 17.10
CA LYS A 275 -17.05 -13.09 18.29
C LYS A 275 -17.59 -11.71 17.89
N PRO A 276 -18.16 -10.94 18.84
CA PRO A 276 -18.62 -9.58 18.55
C PRO A 276 -17.50 -8.67 18.04
N LYS A 277 -17.85 -7.72 17.18
CA LYS A 277 -16.98 -6.59 16.82
C LYS A 277 -16.67 -5.77 18.06
N ILE A 278 -15.43 -5.29 18.14
CA ILE A 278 -14.96 -4.44 19.24
C ILE A 278 -14.30 -3.18 18.69
N SER A 279 -14.36 -2.08 19.44
CA SER A 279 -13.78 -0.80 19.03
C SER A 279 -12.25 -0.86 19.03
N LYS A 280 -11.58 0.00 18.24
CA LYS A 280 -10.11 0.13 18.28
C LYS A 280 -9.60 0.43 19.71
N ALA A 281 -10.28 1.30 20.44
CA ALA A 281 -9.91 1.67 21.81
C ALA A 281 -9.86 0.45 22.75
N ASN A 282 -10.80 -0.47 22.62
CA ASN A 282 -10.83 -1.67 23.46
C ASN A 282 -9.79 -2.72 23.07
N HIS A 283 -9.16 -2.63 21.89
CA HIS A 283 -7.98 -3.46 21.57
C HIS A 283 -6.75 -3.01 22.35
N LEU A 284 -6.69 -1.74 22.79
CA LEU A 284 -5.47 -1.16 23.38
C LEU A 284 -5.10 -1.74 24.75
N GLY A 285 -5.98 -2.53 25.37
CA GLY A 285 -5.69 -3.22 26.64
C GLY A 285 -4.80 -4.48 26.50
N TYR A 286 -4.33 -4.79 25.30
CA TYR A 286 -3.61 -6.03 24.98
C TYR A 286 -2.19 -5.71 24.47
N LYS A 287 -1.17 -6.41 24.97
CA LYS A 287 0.23 -6.17 24.59
C LYS A 287 0.48 -6.52 23.13
N PHE A 288 -0.17 -7.56 22.62
CA PHE A 288 0.07 -8.07 21.28
C PHE A 288 -1.18 -7.90 20.42
N LEU A 289 -1.05 -7.22 19.29
CA LEU A 289 -2.14 -7.01 18.34
C LEU A 289 -1.77 -7.64 17.00
N LEU A 290 -2.59 -8.60 16.58
CA LEU A 290 -2.38 -9.35 15.34
C LEU A 290 -2.78 -8.52 14.12
N SER A 291 -1.92 -8.48 13.10
CA SER A 291 -2.19 -7.81 11.83
C SER A 291 -1.95 -8.76 10.64
N LEU A 292 -2.98 -9.50 10.24
CA LEU A 292 -2.95 -10.34 9.04
C LEU A 292 -3.46 -9.59 7.82
N GLU A 293 -2.77 -9.68 6.69
CA GLU A 293 -3.26 -9.22 5.38
C GLU A 293 -4.53 -9.97 4.95
N GLY A 294 -5.28 -9.43 4.00
CA GLY A 294 -6.56 -10.02 3.56
C GLY A 294 -6.56 -10.21 2.04
N ASN A 295 -7.32 -9.36 1.36
CA ASN A 295 -7.21 -9.26 -0.09
C ASN A 295 -5.91 -8.53 -0.48
N ASP A 296 -5.60 -7.45 0.24
CA ASP A 296 -4.39 -6.64 0.14
C ASP A 296 -3.84 -6.35 1.55
N VAL A 297 -3.28 -5.14 1.77
CA VAL A 297 -2.76 -4.66 3.05
C VAL A 297 -3.80 -4.72 4.18
N ALA A 298 -3.37 -5.18 5.36
CA ALA A 298 -4.22 -5.23 6.53
C ALA A 298 -4.71 -3.82 6.95
N SER A 299 -6.03 -3.64 7.07
CA SER A 299 -6.59 -2.34 7.43
C SER A 299 -6.27 -1.87 8.84
N ASN A 300 -5.86 -2.79 9.72
CA ASN A 300 -5.49 -2.47 11.08
C ASN A 300 -4.01 -2.10 11.27
N LEU A 301 -3.13 -2.51 10.37
CA LEU A 301 -1.68 -2.37 10.47
C LEU A 301 -1.23 -0.99 11.00
N LYS A 302 -1.64 0.07 10.30
CA LYS A 302 -1.18 1.45 10.59
C LYS A 302 -1.62 1.96 11.97
N TRP A 303 -2.79 1.56 12.45
CA TRP A 303 -3.24 1.98 13.79
C TRP A 303 -2.65 1.11 14.89
N VAL A 304 -2.38 -0.17 14.59
CA VAL A 304 -1.67 -1.06 15.51
C VAL A 304 -0.22 -0.59 15.70
N LEU A 305 0.51 -0.34 14.61
CA LEU A 305 1.88 0.20 14.65
C LEU A 305 1.97 1.57 15.33
N ALA A 306 0.87 2.32 15.41
CA ALA A 306 0.81 3.61 16.09
C ALA A 306 0.33 3.52 17.55
N SER A 307 -0.07 2.34 18.00
CA SER A 307 -0.45 2.08 19.40
C SER A 307 0.78 1.75 20.25
N ASN A 308 0.61 1.67 21.57
CA ASN A 308 1.63 1.19 22.48
C ASN A 308 1.63 -0.36 22.58
N SER A 309 0.89 -1.06 21.72
CA SER A 309 0.91 -2.52 21.62
C SER A 309 1.93 -2.98 20.57
N LEU A 310 2.56 -4.13 20.79
CA LEU A 310 3.44 -4.77 19.83
C LEU A 310 2.61 -5.37 18.68
N CYS A 311 2.86 -4.90 17.46
CA CYS A 311 2.27 -5.46 16.24
C CYS A 311 2.87 -6.84 15.99
N VAL A 312 2.03 -7.87 15.88
CA VAL A 312 2.44 -9.24 15.52
C VAL A 312 1.91 -9.53 14.12
N MET A 313 2.79 -9.84 13.17
CA MET A 313 2.41 -10.10 11.78
C MET A 313 3.48 -10.86 10.99
N PRO A 314 3.10 -11.53 9.90
CA PRO A 314 4.05 -11.99 8.88
C PRO A 314 4.66 -10.83 8.10
N THR A 315 5.72 -11.14 7.34
CA THR A 315 6.30 -10.19 6.40
C THR A 315 5.24 -9.73 5.37
N PRO A 316 5.04 -8.40 5.17
CA PRO A 316 4.03 -7.89 4.23
C PRO A 316 4.25 -8.39 2.80
N LYS A 317 3.18 -8.82 2.12
CA LYS A 317 3.19 -9.26 0.72
C LYS A 317 2.63 -8.20 -0.23
N TYR A 318 1.89 -7.24 0.30
CA TYR A 318 1.34 -6.12 -0.47
C TYR A 318 1.83 -4.80 0.09
N GLU A 319 1.84 -3.80 -0.79
CA GLU A 319 2.23 -2.44 -0.44
C GLU A 319 1.16 -1.44 -0.86
N SER A 320 1.01 -0.42 -0.03
CA SER A 320 0.20 0.77 -0.22
C SER A 320 1.06 2.03 -0.09
N TRP A 321 0.39 3.17 0.01
CA TRP A 321 1.04 4.46 0.28
C TRP A 321 1.88 4.49 1.58
N PHE A 322 1.74 3.50 2.46
CA PHE A 322 2.51 3.39 3.71
C PHE A 322 3.86 2.69 3.56
N MET A 323 4.23 2.25 2.35
CA MET A 323 5.55 1.68 2.05
C MET A 323 5.86 0.39 2.84
N GLU A 324 4.89 -0.51 2.95
CA GLU A 324 4.99 -1.78 3.69
C GLU A 324 6.24 -2.61 3.34
N GLU A 325 6.79 -2.49 2.13
CA GLU A 325 8.06 -3.13 1.74
C GLU A 325 9.23 -2.73 2.66
N LYS A 326 9.20 -1.50 3.20
CA LYS A 326 10.22 -0.94 4.09
C LYS A 326 10.05 -1.30 5.56
N LEU A 327 8.97 -2.00 5.94
CA LEU A 327 8.84 -2.53 7.30
C LEU A 327 9.78 -3.73 7.46
N LEU A 328 10.66 -3.62 8.45
CA LEU A 328 11.64 -4.64 8.81
C LEU A 328 11.14 -5.52 9.98
N PRO A 329 11.23 -6.87 9.86
CA PRO A 329 10.86 -7.80 10.92
C PRO A 329 11.74 -7.58 12.16
N ASN A 330 11.14 -7.71 13.35
CA ASN A 330 11.78 -7.52 14.66
C ASN A 330 12.44 -6.14 14.89
N VAL A 331 12.20 -5.20 13.98
CA VAL A 331 12.55 -3.78 14.13
C VAL A 331 11.29 -2.94 14.26
N HIS A 332 10.29 -3.16 13.40
CA HIS A 332 9.03 -2.40 13.42
C HIS A 332 7.81 -3.23 13.87
N TYR A 333 7.91 -4.55 13.85
CA TYR A 333 6.87 -5.48 14.29
C TYR A 333 7.51 -6.79 14.77
N ALA A 334 6.82 -7.53 15.62
CA ALA A 334 7.20 -8.89 15.98
C ALA A 334 6.83 -9.85 14.85
N HIS A 335 7.83 -10.50 14.27
CA HIS A 335 7.66 -11.33 13.09
C HIS A 335 7.12 -12.72 13.44
N ILE A 336 6.08 -13.15 12.73
CA ILE A 336 5.60 -14.54 12.73
C ILE A 336 5.73 -15.15 11.34
N SER A 337 6.05 -16.44 11.25
CA SER A 337 6.18 -17.14 9.97
C SER A 337 4.84 -17.26 9.24
N ASP A 338 4.87 -17.46 7.92
CA ASP A 338 3.66 -17.61 7.09
C ASP A 338 2.81 -18.84 7.45
N ASP A 339 3.44 -19.89 8.00
CA ASP A 339 2.77 -21.08 8.55
C ASP A 339 2.31 -20.91 10.01
N TYR A 340 2.63 -19.76 10.61
CA TYR A 340 2.33 -19.40 11.98
C TYR A 340 2.89 -20.35 13.04
N GLU A 341 3.89 -21.21 12.74
CA GLU A 341 4.47 -22.15 13.71
C GLU A 341 5.15 -21.45 14.90
N ASN A 342 5.73 -20.27 14.69
CA ASN A 342 6.51 -19.60 15.73
C ASN A 342 5.70 -18.64 16.64
N VAL A 343 4.37 -18.56 16.51
CA VAL A 343 3.56 -17.55 17.24
C VAL A 343 3.76 -17.65 18.76
N GLU A 344 3.66 -18.85 19.33
CA GLU A 344 3.79 -19.03 20.79
C GLU A 344 5.18 -18.60 21.27
N ALA A 345 6.24 -19.05 20.60
CA ALA A 345 7.62 -18.68 20.93
C ALA A 345 7.85 -17.17 20.87
N VAL A 346 7.28 -16.48 19.87
CA VAL A 346 7.36 -15.02 19.74
C VAL A 346 6.66 -14.32 20.91
N LEU A 347 5.45 -14.76 21.28
CA LEU A 347 4.71 -14.18 22.40
C LEU A 347 5.46 -14.39 23.72
N GLU A 348 5.89 -15.63 24.00
CA GLU A 348 6.64 -15.93 25.23
C GLU A 348 7.95 -15.13 25.35
N PHE A 349 8.66 -14.97 24.23
CA PHE A 349 9.87 -14.15 24.19
C PHE A 349 9.56 -12.71 24.63
N PHE A 350 8.62 -12.04 23.98
CA PHE A 350 8.34 -10.63 24.29
C PHE A 350 7.64 -10.43 25.65
N ILE A 351 6.99 -11.45 26.20
CA ILE A 351 6.51 -11.44 27.60
C ILE A 351 7.71 -11.40 28.56
N LYS A 352 8.74 -12.23 28.33
CA LYS A 352 9.96 -12.29 29.15
C LYS A 352 10.90 -11.11 28.90
N HIS A 353 10.81 -10.48 27.73
CA HIS A 353 11.68 -9.40 27.28
C HIS A 353 10.89 -8.11 26.94
N PRO A 354 10.21 -7.47 27.91
CA PRO A 354 9.34 -6.32 27.64
C PRO A 354 10.08 -5.07 27.15
N LYS A 355 11.37 -4.92 27.46
CA LYS A 355 12.20 -3.85 26.89
C LYS A 355 12.29 -4.00 25.38
N ASP A 356 12.47 -5.22 24.90
CA ASP A 356 12.68 -5.51 23.48
C ASP A 356 11.41 -5.23 22.68
N ALA A 357 10.24 -5.55 23.25
CA ALA A 357 8.95 -5.19 22.67
C ALA A 357 8.77 -3.67 22.56
N LYS A 358 9.15 -2.92 23.60
CA LYS A 358 9.04 -1.44 23.60
C LYS A 358 9.97 -0.78 22.60
N ASP A 359 11.17 -1.32 22.39
CA ASP A 359 12.08 -0.80 21.36
C ASP A 359 11.47 -0.96 19.96
N ILE A 360 10.81 -2.10 19.68
CA ILE A 360 10.10 -2.32 18.40
C ILE A 360 8.91 -1.36 18.27
N VAL A 361 8.13 -1.17 19.33
CA VAL A 361 7.01 -0.21 19.35
C VAL A 361 7.50 1.21 19.09
N HIS A 362 8.64 1.61 19.68
CA HIS A 362 9.26 2.91 19.44
C HIS A 362 9.63 3.11 17.96
N ASN A 363 10.33 2.16 17.36
CA ASN A 363 10.68 2.21 15.93
C ASN A 363 9.42 2.24 15.04
N ALA A 364 8.36 1.52 15.42
CA ALA A 364 7.08 1.57 14.71
C ALA A 364 6.44 2.98 14.77
N HIS A 365 6.55 3.67 15.91
CA HIS A 365 6.07 5.06 16.06
C HIS A 365 6.85 6.03 15.19
N GLU A 366 8.19 5.90 15.15
CA GLU A 366 9.06 6.70 14.29
C GLU A 366 8.72 6.49 12.81
N TYR A 367 8.52 5.23 12.41
CA TYR A 367 8.09 4.89 11.06
C TYR A 367 6.74 5.55 10.73
N CYS A 368 5.75 5.43 11.62
CA CYS A 368 4.43 6.04 11.45
C CYS A 368 4.47 7.57 11.37
N ALA A 369 5.40 8.23 12.08
CA ALA A 369 5.49 9.68 12.14
C ALA A 369 5.72 10.33 10.76
N ARG A 370 6.39 9.61 9.85
CA ARG A 370 6.69 10.05 8.49
C ARG A 370 5.45 10.33 7.63
N PHE A 371 4.30 9.76 8.00
CA PHE A 371 3.04 9.83 7.25
C PHE A 371 2.00 10.78 7.89
N ARG A 372 2.39 11.56 8.90
CA ARG A 372 1.47 12.45 9.64
C ARG A 372 1.45 13.89 9.15
N ASN A 373 2.43 14.31 8.35
CA ASN A 373 2.52 15.70 7.90
C ASN A 373 1.70 15.94 6.61
N PRO A 374 0.54 16.63 6.68
CA PRO A 374 -0.34 16.80 5.52
C PRO A 374 0.29 17.61 4.37
N ARG A 375 1.30 18.46 4.65
CA ARG A 375 2.02 19.19 3.60
C ARG A 375 2.90 18.25 2.77
N ILE A 376 3.61 17.34 3.43
CA ILE A 376 4.43 16.30 2.77
C ILE A 376 3.52 15.32 2.02
N GLU A 377 2.41 14.87 2.62
CA GLU A 377 1.45 13.99 1.92
C GLU A 377 0.88 14.65 0.66
N ALA A 378 0.55 15.94 0.72
CA ALA A 378 0.08 16.69 -0.43
C ALA A 378 1.16 16.83 -1.52
N ALA A 379 2.41 17.10 -1.13
CA ALA A 379 3.54 17.19 -2.05
C ALA A 379 3.75 15.88 -2.80
N CYS A 380 3.83 14.75 -2.09
CA CYS A 380 4.00 13.43 -2.69
C CYS A 380 2.86 13.10 -3.67
N ASN A 381 1.58 13.32 -3.29
CA ASN A 381 0.45 13.01 -4.18
C ASN A 381 0.49 13.85 -5.48
N LEU A 382 0.79 15.15 -5.37
CA LEU A 382 0.91 16.02 -6.53
C LEU A 382 2.09 15.61 -7.41
N LEU A 383 3.26 15.32 -6.82
CA LEU A 383 4.47 14.96 -7.56
C LEU A 383 4.37 13.60 -8.25
N VAL A 384 3.69 12.61 -7.65
CA VAL A 384 3.37 11.34 -8.33
C VAL A 384 2.58 11.59 -9.62
N LEU A 385 1.56 12.46 -9.57
CA LEU A 385 0.74 12.80 -10.73
C LEU A 385 1.48 13.72 -11.72
N ARG A 386 2.30 14.68 -11.26
CA ARG A 386 3.16 15.50 -12.12
C ARG A 386 4.11 14.62 -12.92
N LYS A 387 4.77 13.67 -12.27
CA LYS A 387 5.62 12.66 -12.91
C LYS A 387 4.82 11.82 -13.91
N TYR A 388 3.62 11.36 -13.55
CA TYR A 388 2.74 10.59 -14.45
C TYR A 388 2.38 11.34 -15.73
N PHE A 389 1.90 12.57 -15.61
CA PHE A 389 1.48 13.36 -16.78
C PHE A 389 2.66 13.84 -17.61
N TYR A 390 3.84 14.02 -17.00
CA TYR A 390 5.07 14.20 -17.74
C TYR A 390 5.43 12.97 -18.54
N LEU A 391 5.57 11.81 -17.91
CA LEU A 391 6.00 10.59 -18.59
C LEU A 391 5.00 10.11 -19.67
N SER A 392 3.72 10.46 -19.55
CA SER A 392 2.70 10.23 -20.59
C SER A 392 2.57 11.31 -21.67
N ALA A 393 3.50 12.28 -21.70
CA ALA A 393 3.54 13.37 -22.69
C ALA A 393 2.30 14.27 -22.69
N GLN A 394 1.68 14.46 -21.52
CA GLN A 394 0.49 15.29 -21.34
C GLN A 394 0.78 16.61 -20.63
N GLY A 395 1.85 16.70 -19.84
CA GLY A 395 2.27 17.92 -19.16
C GLY A 395 3.79 18.08 -19.06
N GLU A 396 4.24 19.28 -18.71
CA GLU A 396 5.66 19.63 -18.62
C GLU A 396 6.14 19.71 -17.17
N LEU A 397 7.40 19.38 -16.91
CA LEU A 397 8.10 19.59 -15.63
C LEU A 397 9.13 20.70 -15.75
N THR A 398 9.27 21.50 -14.69
CA THR A 398 10.40 22.42 -14.54
C THR A 398 11.72 21.65 -14.30
N SER A 399 12.87 22.31 -14.50
CA SER A 399 14.19 21.70 -14.22
C SER A 399 14.34 21.25 -12.77
N ALA A 400 13.81 22.03 -11.82
CA ALA A 400 13.81 21.68 -10.40
C ALA A 400 12.98 20.42 -10.12
N GLU A 401 11.81 20.27 -10.77
CA GLU A 401 11.01 19.05 -10.66
C GLU A 401 11.71 17.83 -11.27
N LYS A 402 12.33 17.96 -12.45
CA LYS A 402 13.08 16.87 -13.06
C LYS A 402 14.22 16.39 -12.15
N SER A 403 15.00 17.34 -11.63
CA SER A 403 16.08 17.06 -10.67
C SER A 403 15.56 16.36 -9.41
N LEU A 404 14.49 16.86 -8.78
CA LEU A 404 13.90 16.24 -7.59
C LEU A 404 13.35 14.83 -7.87
N LEU A 405 12.84 14.59 -9.07
CA LEU A 405 12.21 13.32 -9.47
C LEU A 405 13.20 12.31 -10.07
N GLY A 406 14.47 12.68 -10.25
CA GLY A 406 15.50 11.85 -10.87
C GLY A 406 15.22 11.56 -12.35
N LEU A 407 14.76 12.57 -13.11
CA LEU A 407 14.38 12.48 -14.52
C LEU A 407 15.24 13.33 -15.45
#